data_AF-A0A1C5IQJ5-F1
#
_entry.id   AF-A0A1C5IQJ5-F1
#
_cell.length_a   1.000
_cell.length_b   1.000
_cell.length_c   1.000
_cell.angle_alpha   90.00
_cell.angle_beta   90.00
_cell.angle_gamma   90.00
#
_symmetry.space_group_name_H-M   'P 1'
#
loop_
_entity.id
_entity.type
_entity.pdbx_description
1 polymer ?
#
loop_
_entity_poly.entity_id
_entity_poly.type
_entity_poly.pdbx_seq_one_letter_code
_entity_poly.pdbx_strand_id
1 'polypeptide(L)'
;MTAALEPGVDPDQRRLRRHLQAADVEAGVDAGSWRVIDLTWPFLTVAIAVGDDAELGMRLDVQDYPLQAPAGQPWNINTDTPLPVAEWPVSGRNPEIFRPDWSPDNNNGPYLACDRAGITSHSNWASERPERCWNVNRTIGFYLRELHRELSCATMPQNGVAR
;
A
#
# COMPACT_ATOMS: atom_id res chain seq x y z
N MET A 1 2.39 -21.47 -30.70
CA MET A 1 3.84 -21.54 -30.39
C MET A 1 4.10 -20.57 -29.26
N THR A 2 4.00 -21.07 -28.04
CA THR A 2 4.19 -20.29 -26.80
C THR A 2 5.68 -20.12 -26.61
N ALA A 3 6.18 -18.90 -26.77
CA ALA A 3 7.58 -18.61 -26.48
C ALA A 3 7.79 -18.76 -24.97
N ALA A 4 8.63 -19.72 -24.60
CA ALA A 4 9.13 -19.86 -23.23
C ALA A 4 10.03 -18.65 -22.91
N LEU A 5 9.67 -17.90 -21.86
CA LEU A 5 10.51 -16.86 -21.25
C LEU A 5 11.60 -17.53 -20.41
N GLU A 6 12.86 -17.42 -20.83
CA GLU A 6 14.02 -17.67 -19.97
C GLU A 6 14.12 -16.55 -18.90
N PRO A 7 14.71 -16.82 -17.70
CA PRO A 7 14.48 -16.06 -16.47
C PRO A 7 15.24 -14.72 -16.44
N GLY A 8 14.73 -13.74 -17.18
CA GLY A 8 15.07 -12.34 -17.03
C GLY A 8 13.95 -11.63 -16.30
N VAL A 9 14.26 -10.96 -15.19
CA VAL A 9 13.35 -10.13 -14.36
C VAL A 9 12.20 -9.56 -15.18
N ASP A 10 10.97 -9.86 -14.81
CA ASP A 10 9.76 -9.42 -15.48
C ASP A 10 9.79 -7.89 -15.80
N PRO A 11 9.37 -7.43 -17.01
CA PRO A 11 9.37 -6.00 -17.36
C PRO A 11 8.63 -5.12 -16.33
N ASP A 12 7.58 -5.64 -15.72
CA ASP A 12 6.78 -4.96 -14.70
C ASP A 12 7.59 -4.81 -13.41
N GLN A 13 8.30 -5.87 -13.02
CA GLN A 13 9.24 -5.84 -11.89
C GLN A 13 10.37 -4.83 -12.12
N ARG A 14 10.94 -4.76 -13.34
CA ARG A 14 11.96 -3.74 -13.66
C ARG A 14 11.41 -2.33 -13.56
N ARG A 15 10.19 -2.12 -14.07
CA ARG A 15 9.52 -0.82 -14.02
C ARG A 15 9.25 -0.39 -12.58
N LEU A 16 8.77 -1.30 -11.74
CA LEU A 16 8.57 -1.07 -10.32
C LEU A 16 9.88 -0.70 -9.61
N ARG A 17 10.95 -1.46 -9.82
CA ARG A 17 12.28 -1.18 -9.24
C ARG A 17 12.78 0.22 -9.60
N ARG A 18 12.63 0.62 -10.86
CA ARG A 18 12.96 1.98 -11.30
C ARG A 18 12.13 3.04 -10.57
N HIS A 19 10.84 2.80 -10.37
CA HIS A 19 9.99 3.74 -9.64
C HIS A 19 10.31 3.78 -8.14
N LEU A 20 10.78 2.68 -7.53
CA LEU A 20 11.26 2.67 -6.14
C LEU A 20 12.54 3.50 -5.96
N GLN A 21 13.34 3.64 -7.03
CA GLN A 21 14.55 4.49 -7.08
C GLN A 21 14.26 5.91 -7.60
N ALA A 22 12.98 6.30 -7.70
CA ALA A 22 12.63 7.64 -8.13
C ALA A 22 12.80 8.64 -6.96
N ALA A 23 13.19 9.87 -7.28
CA ALA A 23 13.49 10.89 -6.30
C ALA A 23 12.32 11.19 -5.33
N ASP A 24 11.06 11.02 -5.75
CA ASP A 24 9.90 11.21 -4.87
C ASP A 24 9.77 10.08 -3.83
N VAL A 25 10.18 8.86 -4.17
CA VAL A 25 10.23 7.73 -3.24
C VAL A 25 11.39 7.90 -2.26
N GLU A 26 12.58 8.25 -2.77
CA GLU A 26 13.77 8.50 -1.95
C GLU A 26 13.52 9.66 -0.97
N ALA A 27 12.94 10.77 -1.43
CA ALA A 27 12.62 11.90 -0.56
C ALA A 27 11.64 11.53 0.56
N GLY A 28 10.69 10.63 0.32
CA GLY A 28 9.78 10.15 1.37
C GLY A 28 10.46 9.19 2.36
N VAL A 29 11.47 8.44 1.91
CA VAL A 29 12.33 7.65 2.82
C VAL A 29 13.16 8.60 3.70
N ASP A 30 13.80 9.59 3.11
CA ASP A 30 14.62 10.58 3.83
C ASP A 30 13.79 11.41 4.82
N ALA A 31 12.53 11.70 4.48
CA ALA A 31 11.59 12.40 5.35
C ALA A 31 10.97 11.52 6.44
N GLY A 32 11.26 10.21 6.46
CA GLY A 32 10.66 9.26 7.40
C GLY A 32 9.18 8.99 7.16
N SER A 33 8.64 9.32 5.98
CA SER A 33 7.24 9.05 5.62
C SER A 33 6.98 7.56 5.38
N TRP A 34 7.99 6.83 4.90
CA TRP A 34 7.95 5.38 4.73
C TRP A 34 9.35 4.78 4.65
N ARG A 35 9.44 3.45 4.75
CA ARG A 35 10.65 2.66 4.49
C ARG A 35 10.29 1.49 3.59
N VAL A 36 11.14 1.22 2.60
CA VAL A 36 11.03 0.01 1.77
C VAL A 36 11.75 -1.13 2.48
N ILE A 37 11.02 -2.20 2.82
CA ILE A 37 11.54 -3.31 3.62
C ILE A 37 12.09 -4.42 2.72
N ASP A 38 11.28 -4.91 1.80
CA ASP A 38 11.64 -5.98 0.88
C ASP A 38 10.83 -5.92 -0.41
N LEU A 39 11.40 -6.47 -1.48
CA LEU A 39 10.70 -6.72 -2.75
C LEU A 39 10.97 -8.16 -3.20
N THR A 40 10.11 -9.06 -2.77
CA THR A 40 10.03 -10.44 -3.25
C THR A 40 8.84 -10.55 -4.20
N TRP A 41 9.11 -10.37 -5.50
CA TRP A 41 8.06 -10.28 -6.52
C TRP A 41 7.04 -11.43 -6.47
N PRO A 42 5.73 -11.15 -6.56
CA PRO A 42 5.10 -9.85 -6.81
C PRO A 42 4.73 -9.08 -5.53
N PHE A 43 5.39 -9.32 -4.40
CA PHE A 43 5.10 -8.66 -3.13
C PHE A 43 6.15 -7.60 -2.76
N LEU A 44 5.69 -6.38 -2.52
CA LEU A 44 6.47 -5.28 -1.99
C LEU A 44 6.03 -5.03 -0.54
N THR A 45 6.96 -5.14 0.41
CA THR A 45 6.69 -4.84 1.82
C THR A 45 7.30 -3.48 2.16
N VAL A 46 6.48 -2.61 2.75
CA VAL A 46 6.87 -1.26 3.19
C VAL A 46 6.39 -1.02 4.62
N ALA A 47 7.07 -0.14 5.34
CA ALA A 47 6.56 0.46 6.57
C ALA A 47 6.14 1.90 6.27
N ILE A 48 4.94 2.31 6.67
CA ILE A 48 4.43 3.68 6.48
C ILE A 48 4.31 4.34 7.85
N ALA A 49 4.74 5.60 7.97
CA ALA A 49 4.55 6.36 9.20
C ALA A 49 3.07 6.58 9.52
N VAL A 50 2.72 6.49 10.80
CA VAL A 50 1.37 6.62 11.35
C VAL A 50 1.41 7.65 12.48
N GLY A 51 0.68 8.75 12.32
CA GLY A 51 0.79 9.88 13.25
C GLY A 51 2.24 10.36 13.38
N ASP A 52 2.65 10.70 14.61
CA ASP A 52 3.99 11.24 14.88
C ASP A 52 5.03 10.18 15.28
N ASP A 53 4.61 9.08 15.91
CA ASP A 53 5.52 8.17 16.64
C ASP A 53 5.32 6.67 16.32
N ALA A 54 4.52 6.32 15.30
CA ALA A 54 4.23 4.93 14.96
C ALA A 54 4.48 4.62 13.48
N GLU A 55 4.55 3.32 13.16
CA GLU A 55 4.62 2.82 11.79
C GLU A 55 3.65 1.65 11.61
N LEU A 56 3.11 1.51 10.40
CA LEU A 56 2.32 0.37 9.96
C LEU A 56 3.02 -0.35 8.82
N GLY A 57 3.24 -1.65 8.98
CA GLY A 57 3.65 -2.50 7.86
C GLY A 57 2.52 -2.67 6.85
N MET A 58 2.84 -2.59 5.58
CA MET A 58 1.94 -2.85 4.46
C MET A 58 2.62 -3.81 3.50
N ARG A 59 1.92 -4.89 3.14
CA ARG A 59 2.32 -5.79 2.05
C ARG A 59 1.47 -5.48 0.83
N LEU A 60 2.13 -5.12 -0.27
CA LEU A 60 1.49 -4.73 -1.52
C LEU A 60 1.70 -5.85 -2.54
N ASP A 61 0.62 -6.44 -3.03
CA ASP A 61 0.63 -7.23 -4.25
C ASP A 61 0.69 -6.27 -5.45
N VAL A 62 1.80 -6.34 -6.18
CA VAL A 62 2.15 -5.52 -7.34
C VAL A 62 2.23 -6.36 -8.63
N GLN A 63 1.53 -7.49 -8.67
CA GLN A 63 1.36 -8.27 -9.90
C GLN A 63 0.79 -7.39 -11.03
N ASP A 64 1.32 -7.57 -12.25
CA ASP A 64 0.96 -6.83 -13.47
C ASP A 64 1.16 -5.31 -13.38
N TYR A 65 2.12 -4.87 -12.57
CA TYR A 65 2.39 -3.46 -12.35
C TYR A 65 2.90 -2.74 -13.60
N PRO A 66 2.38 -1.54 -13.96
CA PRO A 66 1.29 -0.78 -13.32
C PRO A 66 -0.03 -0.91 -14.07
N LEU A 67 -0.19 -1.91 -14.94
CA LEU A 67 -1.44 -2.16 -15.64
C LEU A 67 -2.57 -2.38 -14.63
N GLN A 68 -2.28 -3.14 -13.57
CA GLN A 68 -3.13 -3.24 -12.39
C GLN A 68 -2.62 -2.31 -11.26
N ALA A 69 -3.57 -1.83 -10.47
CA ALA A 69 -3.26 -1.12 -9.22
C ALA A 69 -2.60 -2.09 -8.22
N PRO A 70 -1.72 -1.60 -7.33
CA PRO A 70 -1.29 -2.35 -6.16
C PRO A 70 -2.51 -2.73 -5.30
N ALA A 71 -2.45 -3.90 -4.67
CA ALA A 71 -3.40 -4.30 -3.63
C ALA A 71 -2.66 -4.38 -2.29
N GLY A 72 -2.94 -3.45 -1.38
CA GLY A 72 -2.30 -3.38 -0.08
C GLY A 72 -3.01 -4.21 0.97
N GLN A 73 -2.28 -4.65 1.99
CA GLN A 73 -2.82 -5.27 3.20
C GLN A 73 -1.97 -4.87 4.40
N PRO A 74 -2.58 -4.48 5.55
CA PRO A 74 -1.86 -4.32 6.82
C PRO A 74 -1.08 -5.58 7.18
N TRP A 75 0.19 -5.42 7.56
CA TRP A 75 1.15 -6.51 7.69
C TRP A 75 2.01 -6.37 8.93
N ASN A 76 2.22 -7.49 9.64
CA ASN A 76 3.22 -7.57 10.69
C ASN A 76 4.57 -7.94 10.07
N ILE A 77 5.48 -6.96 10.01
CA ILE A 77 6.81 -7.12 9.41
C ILE A 77 7.67 -8.13 10.19
N ASN A 78 7.48 -8.25 11.50
CA ASN A 78 8.32 -9.12 12.34
C ASN A 78 7.98 -10.60 12.16
N THR A 79 6.69 -10.91 12.00
CA THR A 79 6.20 -12.30 11.86
C THR A 79 5.97 -12.69 10.40
N ASP A 80 6.09 -11.75 9.46
CA ASP A 80 5.70 -11.89 8.06
C ASP A 80 4.29 -12.49 7.89
N THR A 81 3.30 -11.88 8.56
CA THR A 81 1.90 -12.31 8.49
C THR A 81 0.95 -11.12 8.34
N PRO A 82 -0.29 -11.34 7.86
CA PRO A 82 -1.34 -10.33 7.93
C PRO A 82 -1.49 -9.76 9.35
N LEU A 83 -1.66 -8.45 9.46
CA LEU A 83 -1.90 -7.82 10.75
C LEU A 83 -3.34 -8.13 11.20
N PRO A 84 -3.56 -8.61 12.44
CA PRO A 84 -4.90 -8.83 12.96
C PRO A 84 -5.74 -7.56 12.93
N VAL A 85 -7.02 -7.69 12.58
CA VAL A 85 -7.94 -6.54 12.43
C VAL A 85 -8.03 -5.67 13.70
N ALA A 86 -7.89 -6.27 14.88
CA ALA A 86 -7.87 -5.54 16.15
C ALA A 86 -6.68 -4.59 16.31
N GLU A 87 -5.63 -4.77 15.51
CA GLU A 87 -4.38 -3.99 15.55
C GLU A 87 -4.28 -3.00 14.38
N TRP A 88 -5.34 -2.89 13.56
CA TRP A 88 -5.38 -1.96 12.43
C TRP A 88 -5.42 -0.51 12.89
N PRO A 89 -4.83 0.42 12.13
CA PRO A 89 -4.86 1.83 12.47
C PRO A 89 -6.30 2.36 12.51
N VAL A 90 -6.57 3.23 13.47
CA VAL A 90 -7.78 4.06 13.46
C VAL A 90 -7.46 5.32 12.67
N SER A 91 -7.91 5.39 11.43
CA SER A 91 -7.66 6.55 10.57
C SER A 91 -8.45 7.76 11.06
N GLY A 92 -7.74 8.84 11.44
CA GLY A 92 -8.37 10.02 12.02
C GLY A 92 -9.20 10.82 11.02
N ARG A 93 -8.70 10.97 9.77
CA ARG A 93 -9.38 11.79 8.75
C ARG A 93 -10.50 11.06 8.04
N ASN A 94 -10.27 9.80 7.68
CA ASN A 94 -11.19 8.97 6.91
C ASN A 94 -11.26 7.58 7.56
N PRO A 95 -12.13 7.36 8.56
CA PRO A 95 -12.20 6.10 9.31
C PRO A 95 -12.54 4.89 8.43
N GLU A 96 -13.06 5.13 7.23
CA GLU A 96 -13.41 4.09 6.26
C GLU A 96 -12.19 3.40 5.63
N ILE A 97 -11.02 4.04 5.62
CA ILE A 97 -9.81 3.50 4.94
C ILE A 97 -9.38 2.16 5.52
N PHE A 98 -9.40 2.00 6.84
CA PHE A 98 -8.98 0.79 7.55
C PHE A 98 -10.08 0.31 8.49
N ARG A 99 -11.30 0.17 8.00
CA ARG A 99 -12.44 -0.17 8.86
C ARG A 99 -12.59 -1.70 9.03
N PRO A 100 -12.55 -2.23 10.27
CA PRO A 100 -12.64 -3.66 10.56
C PRO A 100 -13.85 -4.42 10.01
N ASP A 101 -15.00 -3.76 9.90
CA ASP A 101 -16.31 -4.37 9.68
C ASP A 101 -16.58 -4.79 8.24
N TRP A 102 -15.84 -4.26 7.27
CA TRP A 102 -16.02 -4.55 5.84
C TRP A 102 -14.71 -4.77 5.09
N SER A 103 -13.57 -4.44 5.69
CA SER A 103 -12.28 -4.72 5.06
C SER A 103 -12.06 -6.20 4.71
N PRO A 104 -12.59 -7.20 5.46
CA PRO A 104 -12.56 -8.59 5.00
C PRO A 104 -13.21 -8.82 3.63
N ASP A 105 -14.30 -8.10 3.32
CA ASP A 105 -14.96 -8.16 2.01
C ASP A 105 -14.13 -7.47 0.90
N ASN A 106 -13.20 -6.60 1.29
CA ASN A 106 -12.25 -5.91 0.41
C ASN A 106 -10.86 -6.58 0.41
N ASN A 107 -10.80 -7.91 0.60
CA ASN A 107 -9.56 -8.70 0.70
C ASN A 107 -8.56 -8.19 1.75
N ASN A 108 -9.06 -7.59 2.84
CA ASN A 108 -8.28 -6.93 3.87
C ASN A 108 -7.41 -5.77 3.35
N GLY A 109 -7.80 -5.15 2.23
CA GLY A 109 -7.11 -4.01 1.66
C GLY A 109 -7.68 -2.66 2.07
N PRO A 110 -6.87 -1.59 2.00
CA PRO A 110 -7.29 -0.25 2.35
C PRO A 110 -8.36 0.25 1.38
N TYR A 111 -9.33 0.99 1.90
CA TYR A 111 -10.38 1.58 1.09
C TYR A 111 -9.90 2.85 0.37
N LEU A 112 -8.99 2.69 -0.58
CA LEU A 112 -8.35 3.76 -1.32
C LEU A 112 -8.68 3.73 -2.80
N ALA A 113 -8.88 4.91 -3.39
CA ALA A 113 -9.11 5.05 -4.82
C ALA A 113 -7.90 4.65 -5.68
N CYS A 114 -6.71 4.50 -5.09
CA CYS A 114 -5.53 3.98 -5.78
C CYS A 114 -5.25 2.51 -5.51
N ASP A 115 -6.08 1.84 -4.70
CA ASP A 115 -5.95 0.43 -4.35
C ASP A 115 -6.84 -0.45 -5.22
N ARG A 116 -6.32 -1.60 -5.65
CA ARG A 116 -7.01 -2.56 -6.50
C ARG A 116 -8.37 -2.97 -5.93
N ALA A 117 -8.42 -3.25 -4.64
CA ALA A 117 -9.66 -3.69 -3.99
C ALA A 117 -10.64 -2.51 -3.86
N GLY A 118 -10.13 -1.34 -3.44
CA GLY A 118 -10.91 -0.10 -3.34
C GLY A 118 -11.60 0.31 -4.66
N ILE A 119 -10.84 0.37 -5.77
CA ILE A 119 -11.39 0.74 -7.10
C ILE A 119 -12.39 -0.30 -7.61
N THR A 120 -12.13 -1.59 -7.34
CA THR A 120 -13.03 -2.68 -7.76
C THR A 120 -14.38 -2.55 -7.06
N SER A 121 -14.36 -2.25 -5.76
CA SER A 121 -15.55 -2.05 -4.96
C SER A 121 -16.28 -0.73 -5.27
N HIS A 122 -15.56 0.31 -5.76
CA HIS A 122 -16.10 1.64 -6.04
C HIS A 122 -15.62 2.21 -7.38
N SER A 123 -16.12 1.62 -8.46
CA SER A 123 -15.73 1.96 -9.84
C SER A 123 -16.06 3.41 -10.26
N ASN A 124 -17.01 4.09 -9.60
CA ASN A 124 -17.35 5.49 -9.87
C ASN A 124 -16.24 6.48 -9.48
N TRP A 125 -15.31 6.10 -8.60
CA TRP A 125 -14.19 6.96 -8.22
C TRP A 125 -13.32 7.38 -9.40
N ALA A 126 -13.19 6.53 -10.43
CA ALA A 126 -12.45 6.88 -11.64
C ALA A 126 -12.99 8.16 -12.30
N SER A 127 -14.30 8.40 -12.19
CA SER A 127 -14.97 9.60 -12.70
C SER A 127 -15.06 10.72 -11.67
N GLU A 128 -15.30 10.41 -10.39
CA GLU A 128 -15.54 11.41 -9.34
C GLU A 128 -14.25 11.98 -8.70
N ARG A 129 -13.18 11.17 -8.67
CA ARG A 129 -11.89 11.46 -8.05
C ARG A 129 -10.72 10.95 -8.93
N PRO A 130 -10.65 11.33 -10.21
CA PRO A 130 -9.58 10.88 -11.11
C PRO A 130 -8.17 11.24 -10.63
N GLU A 131 -8.04 12.32 -9.84
CA GLU A 131 -6.79 12.75 -9.24
C GLU A 131 -6.26 11.79 -8.17
N ARG A 132 -7.15 11.03 -7.52
CA ARG A 132 -6.83 10.03 -6.49
C ARG A 132 -6.81 8.60 -7.05
N CYS A 133 -7.45 8.38 -8.20
CA CYS A 133 -7.54 7.05 -8.79
C CYS A 133 -6.22 6.54 -9.37
N TRP A 134 -6.03 5.22 -9.26
CA TRP A 134 -4.95 4.55 -9.99
C TRP A 134 -5.18 4.64 -11.50
N ASN A 135 -4.10 4.84 -12.24
CA ASN A 135 -4.03 4.62 -13.68
C ASN A 135 -2.60 4.21 -14.06
N VAL A 136 -2.40 3.70 -15.27
CA VAL A 136 -1.12 3.13 -15.73
C VAL A 136 0.05 4.13 -15.79
N ASN A 137 -0.22 5.43 -15.68
CA ASN A 137 0.79 6.50 -15.62
C ASN A 137 1.20 6.83 -14.18
N ARG A 138 0.56 6.25 -13.16
CA ARG A 138 0.93 6.42 -11.74
C ARG A 138 2.14 5.55 -11.39
N THR A 139 2.88 6.01 -10.39
CA THR A 139 4.06 5.32 -9.85
C THR A 139 3.75 4.72 -8.49
N ILE A 140 4.61 3.83 -7.99
CA ILE A 140 4.48 3.33 -6.62
C ILE A 140 4.57 4.47 -5.58
N GLY A 141 5.38 5.50 -5.84
CA GLY A 141 5.43 6.70 -5.01
C GLY A 141 4.12 7.47 -4.91
N PHE A 142 3.24 7.41 -5.93
CA PHE A 142 1.88 7.94 -5.80
C PHE A 142 1.06 7.16 -4.78
N TYR A 143 1.10 5.83 -4.84
CA TYR A 143 0.38 4.96 -3.90
C TYR A 143 0.89 5.13 -2.46
N LEU A 144 2.22 5.18 -2.26
CA LEU A 144 2.82 5.40 -0.93
C LEU A 144 2.42 6.75 -0.32
N ARG A 145 2.35 7.81 -1.14
CA ARG A 145 1.90 9.13 -0.67
C ARG A 145 0.42 9.14 -0.28
N GLU A 146 -0.44 8.43 -0.99
CA GLU A 146 -1.85 8.33 -0.62
C GLU A 146 -2.03 7.52 0.66
N LEU A 147 -1.30 6.42 0.85
CA LEU A 147 -1.27 5.71 2.14
C LEU A 147 -0.80 6.61 3.27
N HIS A 148 0.37 7.25 3.10
CA HIS A 148 0.93 8.14 4.12
C HIS A 148 -0.04 9.28 4.44
N ARG A 149 -0.65 9.92 3.44
CA ARG A 149 -1.66 10.97 3.64
C ARG A 149 -2.79 10.55 4.59
N GLU A 150 -3.30 9.34 4.43
CA GLU A 150 -4.40 8.84 5.28
C GLU A 150 -3.91 8.44 6.68
N LEU A 151 -2.65 7.99 6.78
CA LEU A 151 -2.03 7.54 8.03
C LEU A 151 -1.39 8.65 8.86
N SER A 152 -1.04 9.81 8.27
CA SER A 152 -0.39 10.92 8.98
C SER A 152 -1.26 11.48 10.12
N CYS A 153 -2.59 11.30 10.06
CA CYS A 153 -3.51 11.69 11.14
C CYS A 153 -4.17 10.48 11.82
N ALA A 154 -3.68 9.27 11.56
CA ALA A 154 -4.18 8.06 12.17
C ALA A 154 -3.43 7.75 13.47
N THR A 155 -4.02 6.86 14.27
CA THR A 155 -3.37 6.30 15.46
C THR A 155 -3.37 4.79 15.38
N MET A 156 -2.28 4.16 15.81
CA MET A 156 -2.28 2.72 16.04
C MET A 156 -3.05 2.42 17.32
N PRO A 157 -3.82 1.33 17.39
CA PRO A 157 -4.39 0.85 18.63
C PRO A 157 -3.28 0.64 19.65
N GLN A 158 -3.43 1.21 20.84
CA GLN A 158 -2.54 0.88 21.95
C GLN A 158 -2.83 -0.56 22.34
N ASN A 159 -2.07 -1.52 21.84
CA ASN A 159 -2.00 -2.82 22.48
C ASN A 159 -1.59 -2.54 23.92
N GLY A 160 -2.46 -2.90 24.87
CA GLY A 160 -2.24 -2.70 26.30
C GLY A 160 -1.03 -3.50 26.77
N VAL A 161 0.17 -2.99 26.48
CA VAL A 161 1.39 -3.36 27.17
C VAL A 161 1.62 -2.23 28.15
N ALA A 162 1.13 -2.47 29.37
CA ALA A 162 1.58 -1.70 30.52
C ALA A 162 3.11 -1.66 30.47
N ARG A 163 3.64 -0.44 30.39
CA ARG A 163 5.07 -0.19 30.51
C ARG A 163 5.50 -0.38 31.96
#